data_AF-A0A4R7S1Q2-F1
#
_entry.id   AF-A0A4R7S1Q2-F1
#
_cell.length_a   1.000
_cell.length_b   1.000
_cell.length_c   1.000
_cell.angle_alpha   90.00
_cell.angle_beta   90.00
_cell.angle_gamma   90.00
#
_symmetry.space_group_name_H-M   'P 1'
#
loop_
_entity.id
_entity.type
_entity.pdbx_description
1 polymer ?
#
loop_
_entity_poly.entity_id
_entity_poly.type
_entity_poly.pdbx_seq_one_letter_code
_entity_poly.pdbx_strand_id
1 'polypeptide(L)'
;MNRLSFLACLSVSVWFSAASASAADDLKKVAASIDGYRFEFPCKEPMPENPKPGADGTSARMTEDPKTNDKFTDVKTFGGEPGKRYRVTLRVRGVVEPMMYKDGQQVGERFYIGGSPNNATYNIYQLTVSAPATHFFFNRDDKVGHRIFTLDYTATVEIEGGATLTFHGDGQNGRMITNFAKLVVPEIAPAPQPYNGQFIQLDVTDVVEVK
;
A
#
# COMPACT_ATOMS: atom_id res chain seq x y z
N MET A 1 76.94 -5.60 21.65
CA MET A 1 76.19 -6.59 20.85
C MET A 1 74.83 -6.79 21.48
N ASN A 2 73.75 -6.51 20.73
CA ASN A 2 72.37 -7.01 20.85
C ASN A 2 71.60 -6.79 22.18
N ARG A 3 70.32 -6.43 22.21
CA ARG A 3 69.28 -6.21 21.20
C ARG A 3 68.11 -5.45 21.86
N LEU A 4 67.50 -4.54 21.10
CA LEU A 4 66.18 -3.95 21.34
C LEU A 4 65.10 -5.02 21.50
N SER A 5 64.08 -4.75 22.32
CA SER A 5 62.72 -5.29 22.14
C SER A 5 61.69 -4.32 22.73
N PHE A 6 61.10 -3.51 21.86
CA PHE A 6 59.88 -2.74 22.12
C PHE A 6 58.68 -3.65 21.85
N LEU A 7 57.86 -3.92 22.87
CA LEU A 7 56.51 -4.46 22.66
C LEU A 7 55.54 -3.28 22.54
N ALA A 8 55.05 -3.03 21.32
CA ALA A 8 53.91 -2.16 21.08
C ALA A 8 52.64 -3.02 21.09
N CYS A 9 51.78 -2.82 22.08
CA CYS A 9 50.47 -3.46 22.17
C CYS A 9 49.48 -2.65 21.32
N LEU A 10 49.11 -3.14 20.14
CA LEU A 10 48.08 -2.54 19.29
C LEU A 10 46.71 -3.03 19.79
N SER A 11 45.99 -2.21 20.53
CA SER A 11 44.57 -2.42 20.81
C SER A 11 43.73 -1.91 19.63
N VAL A 12 43.24 -2.81 18.80
CA VAL A 12 42.25 -2.50 17.75
C VAL A 12 40.88 -2.45 18.40
N SER A 13 40.36 -1.24 18.61
CA SER A 13 38.99 -1.02 19.09
C SER A 13 38.02 -1.19 17.92
N VAL A 14 37.35 -2.34 17.82
CA VAL A 14 36.23 -2.54 16.90
C VAL A 14 35.01 -1.84 17.49
N TRP A 15 34.70 -0.64 16.98
CA TRP A 15 33.44 0.03 17.27
C TRP A 15 32.33 -0.65 16.46
N PHE A 16 31.48 -1.43 17.12
CA PHE A 16 30.27 -1.97 16.51
C PHE A 16 29.24 -0.85 16.32
N SER A 17 28.86 -0.60 15.06
CA SER A 17 27.83 0.36 14.64
C SER A 17 26.43 -0.08 15.07
N ALA A 18 26.06 0.16 16.32
CA ALA A 18 24.69 -0.05 16.82
C ALA A 18 23.73 1.13 16.52
N ALA A 19 24.25 2.27 16.04
CA ALA A 19 23.45 3.49 15.82
C ALA A 19 22.52 3.42 14.59
N SER A 20 22.87 2.63 13.57
CA SER A 20 22.14 2.62 12.29
C SER A 20 20.78 1.91 12.37
N ALA A 21 20.66 0.85 13.17
CA ALA A 21 19.38 0.15 13.35
C ALA A 21 18.39 1.00 14.16
N SER A 22 18.86 1.67 15.23
CA SER A 22 18.03 2.53 16.06
C SER A 22 17.48 3.74 15.30
N ALA A 23 18.24 4.31 14.36
CA ALA A 23 17.77 5.45 13.55
C ALA A 23 16.74 5.02 12.49
N ALA A 24 16.91 3.85 11.88
CA ALA A 24 15.94 3.30 10.93
C ALA A 24 14.60 2.94 11.61
N ASP A 25 14.64 2.34 12.80
CA ASP A 25 13.44 2.06 13.60
C ASP A 25 12.73 3.35 14.04
N ASP A 26 13.48 4.43 14.28
CA ASP A 26 12.88 5.72 14.61
C ASP A 26 12.18 6.36 13.41
N LEU A 27 12.74 6.22 12.20
CA LEU A 27 12.12 6.71 10.97
C LEU A 27 10.85 5.95 10.61
N LYS A 28 10.69 4.67 10.97
CA LYS A 28 9.41 3.97 10.77
C LYS A 28 8.26 4.63 11.52
N LYS A 29 8.51 5.25 12.67
CA LYS A 29 7.48 5.98 13.43
C LYS A 29 6.92 7.19 12.66
N VAL A 30 7.72 7.79 11.78
CA VAL A 30 7.27 8.90 10.90
C VAL A 30 6.11 8.45 10.01
N ALA A 31 6.13 7.19 9.56
CA ALA A 31 5.09 6.60 8.71
C ALA A 31 4.04 5.79 9.49
N ALA A 32 4.01 5.87 10.83
CA ALA A 32 3.09 5.07 11.65
C ALA A 32 1.61 5.32 11.34
N SER A 33 1.24 6.49 10.80
CA SER A 33 -0.14 6.79 10.43
C SER A 33 -0.64 5.95 9.25
N ILE A 34 0.26 5.46 8.39
CA ILE A 34 -0.06 4.68 7.20
C ILE A 34 0.26 3.20 7.31
N ASP A 35 1.10 2.82 8.28
CA ASP A 35 1.47 1.43 8.51
C ASP A 35 0.24 0.59 8.92
N GLY A 36 -0.02 -0.46 8.15
CA GLY A 36 -1.19 -1.32 8.29
C GLY A 36 -2.50 -0.70 7.77
N TYR A 37 -2.46 0.42 7.05
CA TYR A 37 -3.69 1.00 6.47
C TYR A 37 -4.33 0.01 5.49
N ARG A 38 -5.67 -0.07 5.52
CA ARG A 38 -6.41 -1.05 4.74
C ARG A 38 -7.58 -0.41 4.00
N PHE A 39 -7.56 -0.54 2.68
CA PHE A 39 -8.73 -0.31 1.84
C PHE A 39 -9.60 -1.55 1.86
N GLU A 40 -10.91 -1.38 2.10
CA GLU A 40 -11.84 -2.50 2.18
C GLU A 40 -13.12 -2.22 1.40
N PHE A 41 -13.39 -3.10 0.44
CA PHE A 41 -14.63 -3.22 -0.31
C PHE A 41 -15.29 -4.56 0.07
N PRO A 42 -15.96 -4.64 1.23
CA PRO A 42 -16.66 -5.85 1.63
C PRO A 42 -17.87 -6.12 0.74
N CYS A 43 -18.16 -7.39 0.45
CA CYS A 43 -19.44 -7.77 -0.13
C CYS A 43 -20.56 -7.69 0.91
N LYS A 44 -21.74 -7.25 0.49
CA LYS A 44 -22.95 -7.18 1.33
C LYS A 44 -23.44 -8.58 1.69
N GLU A 45 -23.50 -9.45 0.69
CA GLU A 45 -23.91 -10.83 0.86
C GLU A 45 -22.74 -11.70 1.34
N PRO A 46 -22.98 -12.76 2.13
CA PRO A 46 -21.93 -13.68 2.53
C PRO A 46 -21.33 -14.40 1.32
N MET A 47 -20.04 -14.75 1.42
CA MET A 47 -19.37 -15.53 0.39
C MET A 47 -20.09 -16.88 0.21
N PRO A 48 -20.55 -17.24 -1.01
CA PRO A 48 -21.17 -18.53 -1.26
C PRO A 48 -20.20 -19.69 -0.98
N GLU A 49 -20.75 -20.85 -0.60
CA GLU A 49 -19.94 -22.07 -0.45
C GLU A 49 -19.28 -22.46 -1.77
N ASN A 50 -20.01 -22.34 -2.89
CA ASN A 50 -19.53 -22.63 -4.25
C ASN A 50 -19.75 -21.42 -5.17
N PRO A 51 -18.90 -20.37 -5.10
CA PRO A 51 -19.03 -19.21 -5.97
C PRO A 51 -18.80 -19.58 -7.43
N LYS A 52 -19.52 -18.92 -8.34
CA LYS A 52 -19.29 -19.09 -9.78
C LYS A 52 -18.03 -18.32 -10.21
N PRO A 53 -17.23 -18.83 -11.16
CA PRO A 53 -16.15 -18.05 -11.76
C PRO A 53 -16.65 -16.72 -12.33
N GLY A 54 -16.00 -15.61 -11.96
CA GLY A 54 -16.43 -14.28 -12.37
C GLY A 54 -17.79 -13.89 -11.78
N ALA A 55 -18.04 -14.21 -10.50
CA ALA A 55 -19.25 -13.76 -9.83
C ALA A 55 -19.10 -12.31 -9.35
N ASP A 56 -20.08 -11.47 -9.67
CA ASP A 56 -20.26 -10.14 -9.08
C ASP A 56 -21.01 -10.19 -7.74
N GLY A 57 -20.74 -9.21 -6.89
CA GLY A 57 -21.45 -8.99 -5.63
C GLY A 57 -21.80 -7.53 -5.44
N THR A 58 -22.79 -7.26 -4.58
CA THR A 58 -23.11 -5.88 -4.16
C THR A 58 -22.10 -5.47 -3.10
N SER A 59 -21.57 -4.25 -3.19
CA SER A 59 -20.74 -3.72 -2.10
C SER A 59 -21.59 -3.51 -0.84
N ALA A 60 -21.05 -3.83 0.33
CA ALA A 60 -21.68 -3.48 1.60
C ALA A 60 -21.68 -1.96 1.86
N ARG A 61 -20.91 -1.20 1.08
CA ARG A 61 -20.89 0.28 1.09
C ARG A 61 -21.79 0.89 0.01
N MET A 62 -22.54 0.08 -0.74
CA MET A 62 -23.44 0.55 -1.79
C MET A 62 -24.52 1.47 -1.21
N THR A 63 -24.72 2.61 -1.86
CA THR A 63 -25.79 3.57 -1.55
C THR A 63 -26.54 3.93 -2.83
N GLU A 64 -27.70 4.57 -2.69
CA GLU A 64 -28.47 5.06 -3.84
C GLU A 64 -27.94 6.38 -4.42
N ASP A 65 -27.13 7.13 -3.66
CA ASP A 65 -26.54 8.39 -4.10
C ASP A 65 -25.23 8.13 -4.85
N PRO A 66 -25.13 8.45 -6.16
CA PRO A 66 -23.91 8.24 -6.94
C PRO A 66 -22.65 8.89 -6.33
N LYS A 67 -22.79 9.95 -5.53
CA LYS A 67 -21.65 10.61 -4.87
C LYS A 67 -21.08 9.82 -3.69
N THR A 68 -21.88 8.96 -3.07
CA THR A 68 -21.48 8.17 -1.89
C THR A 68 -21.48 6.66 -2.16
N ASN A 69 -22.03 6.23 -3.29
CA ASN A 69 -22.18 4.83 -3.64
C ASN A 69 -20.82 4.14 -3.73
N ASP A 70 -20.52 3.32 -2.71
CA ASP A 70 -19.29 2.55 -2.60
C ASP A 70 -18.03 3.41 -2.66
N LYS A 71 -18.10 4.60 -2.08
CA LYS A 71 -16.95 5.52 -1.95
C LYS A 71 -16.65 5.78 -0.49
N PHE A 72 -15.38 5.86 -0.16
CA PHE A 72 -14.93 6.29 1.17
C PHE A 72 -13.65 7.10 1.08
N THR A 73 -13.45 7.95 2.08
CA THR A 73 -12.27 8.80 2.18
C THR A 73 -11.80 8.83 3.63
N ASP A 74 -10.55 8.46 3.85
CA ASP A 74 -9.86 8.66 5.11
C ASP A 74 -8.75 9.69 4.93
N VAL A 75 -8.63 10.61 5.88
CA VAL A 75 -7.59 11.64 5.88
C VAL A 75 -6.68 11.42 7.07
N LYS A 76 -5.37 11.43 6.82
CA LYS A 76 -4.33 11.30 7.84
C LYS A 76 -3.27 12.38 7.63
N THR A 77 -2.52 12.67 8.67
CA THR A 77 -1.30 13.48 8.57
C THR A 77 -0.09 12.56 8.60
N PHE A 78 0.84 12.76 7.69
CA PHE A 78 2.13 12.10 7.71
C PHE A 78 2.97 12.69 8.84
N GLY A 79 3.71 11.84 9.57
CA GLY A 79 4.63 12.33 10.60
C GLY A 79 5.84 13.04 10.00
N GLY A 80 6.90 13.18 10.80
CA GLY A 80 8.15 13.77 10.34
C GLY A 80 8.17 15.29 10.39
N GLU A 81 9.33 15.87 10.17
CA GLU A 81 9.53 17.31 10.29
C GLU A 81 9.08 18.02 9.00
N PRO A 82 8.25 19.07 9.08
CA PRO A 82 7.91 19.87 7.91
C PRO A 82 9.14 20.37 7.17
N GLY A 83 9.14 20.23 5.84
CA GLY A 83 10.27 20.60 4.98
C GLY A 83 11.31 19.48 4.78
N LYS A 84 11.26 18.39 5.55
CA LYS A 84 12.00 17.16 5.24
C LYS A 84 11.18 16.25 4.33
N ARG A 85 11.87 15.52 3.45
CA ARG A 85 11.26 14.55 2.55
C ARG A 85 11.66 13.13 2.93
N TYR A 86 10.71 12.22 2.83
CA TYR A 86 10.90 10.81 3.17
C TYR A 86 10.51 9.94 1.97
N ARG A 87 11.34 8.95 1.66
CA ARG A 87 10.98 7.83 0.79
C ARG A 87 10.45 6.70 1.67
N VAL A 88 9.20 6.34 1.47
CA VAL A 88 8.51 5.30 2.24
C VAL A 88 8.26 4.10 1.34
N THR A 89 8.81 2.94 1.70
CA THR A 89 8.59 1.68 0.99
C THR A 89 7.44 0.91 1.64
N LEU A 90 6.39 0.71 0.88
CA LEU A 90 5.18 -0.02 1.25
C LEU A 90 5.26 -1.44 0.70
N ARG A 91 4.93 -2.45 1.50
CA ARG A 91 4.49 -3.76 1.00
C ARG A 91 2.99 -3.69 0.80
N VAL A 92 2.56 -3.90 -0.44
CA VAL A 92 1.18 -3.83 -0.88
C VAL A 92 0.66 -5.25 -1.04
N ARG A 93 -0.35 -5.61 -0.25
CA ARG A 93 -0.93 -6.95 -0.23
C ARG A 93 -2.44 -6.91 -0.35
N GLY A 94 -3.07 -7.84 -1.04
CA GLY A 94 -4.52 -7.76 -1.21
C GLY A 94 -5.12 -8.74 -2.20
N VAL A 95 -6.44 -8.67 -2.35
CA VAL A 95 -7.19 -9.33 -3.42
C VAL A 95 -8.04 -8.28 -4.10
N VAL A 96 -7.84 -8.09 -5.40
CA VAL A 96 -8.46 -7.00 -6.16
C VAL A 96 -8.87 -7.43 -7.55
N GLU A 97 -9.77 -6.67 -8.16
CA GLU A 97 -9.99 -6.65 -9.60
C GLU A 97 -9.05 -5.67 -10.32
N PRO A 98 -8.77 -5.88 -11.61
CA PRO A 98 -7.86 -5.02 -12.38
C PRO A 98 -8.48 -3.66 -12.68
N MET A 99 -7.68 -2.60 -12.60
CA MET A 99 -8.06 -1.28 -13.09
C MET A 99 -7.05 -0.74 -14.08
N MET A 100 -7.52 -0.03 -15.11
CA MET A 100 -6.66 0.66 -16.07
C MET A 100 -6.52 2.13 -15.70
N TYR A 101 -5.30 2.65 -15.85
CA TYR A 101 -4.96 4.05 -15.65
C TYR A 101 -4.23 4.60 -16.88
N LYS A 102 -4.30 5.92 -17.08
CA LYS A 102 -3.66 6.63 -18.19
C LYS A 102 -3.05 7.95 -17.72
N ASP A 103 -2.23 8.54 -18.59
CA ASP A 103 -1.67 9.88 -18.43
C ASP A 103 -0.83 10.06 -17.14
N GLY A 104 -0.29 8.95 -16.62
CA GLY A 104 0.67 8.91 -15.51
C GLY A 104 1.80 7.93 -15.80
N GLN A 105 2.43 7.43 -14.75
CA GLN A 105 3.59 6.54 -14.85
C GLN A 105 3.29 5.18 -14.24
N GLN A 106 3.41 4.13 -15.05
CA GLN A 106 3.46 2.77 -14.53
C GLN A 106 4.83 2.49 -13.91
N VAL A 107 4.83 1.93 -12.71
CA VAL A 107 6.04 1.46 -12.03
C VAL A 107 5.84 0.00 -11.62
N GLY A 108 6.63 -0.90 -12.20
CA GLY A 108 6.41 -2.33 -12.06
C GLY A 108 5.07 -2.77 -12.67
N GLU A 109 4.49 -3.83 -12.13
CA GLU A 109 3.30 -4.46 -12.71
C GLU A 109 1.99 -3.81 -12.25
N ARG A 110 1.91 -3.43 -10.96
CA ARG A 110 0.64 -3.11 -10.26
C ARG A 110 0.52 -1.68 -9.74
N PHE A 111 1.62 -0.93 -9.75
CA PHE A 111 1.67 0.42 -9.20
C PHE A 111 1.63 1.49 -10.30
N TYR A 112 0.89 2.56 -10.05
CA TYR A 112 0.76 3.68 -10.98
C TYR A 112 0.84 5.00 -10.25
N ILE A 113 1.62 5.94 -10.77
CA ILE A 113 1.88 7.26 -10.19
C ILE A 113 1.19 8.32 -11.05
N GLY A 114 0.40 9.20 -10.42
CA GLY A 114 -0.34 10.25 -11.08
C GLY A 114 -1.40 9.71 -12.06
N GLY A 115 -1.71 10.51 -13.08
CA GLY A 115 -2.66 10.13 -14.13
C GLY A 115 -4.11 10.04 -13.65
N SER A 116 -4.94 9.33 -14.41
CA SER A 116 -6.38 9.19 -14.16
C SER A 116 -6.88 7.77 -14.45
N PRO A 117 -7.99 7.35 -13.81
CA PRO A 117 -8.72 6.14 -14.19
C PRO A 117 -9.09 6.15 -15.68
N ASN A 118 -8.97 4.99 -16.34
CA ASN A 118 -9.30 4.81 -17.76
C ASN A 118 -10.43 3.79 -17.98
N ASN A 119 -11.19 3.49 -16.93
CA ASN A 119 -12.38 2.67 -16.96
C ASN A 119 -13.37 3.18 -15.89
N ALA A 120 -14.67 2.93 -16.05
CA ALA A 120 -15.71 3.42 -15.15
C ALA A 120 -16.42 2.29 -14.38
N THR A 121 -15.84 1.09 -14.37
CA THR A 121 -16.49 -0.12 -13.82
C THR A 121 -15.75 -0.70 -12.63
N TYR A 122 -14.42 -0.57 -12.56
CA TYR A 122 -13.60 -1.30 -11.60
C TYR A 122 -13.14 -0.42 -10.44
N ASN A 123 -13.01 -1.04 -9.27
CA ASN A 123 -12.62 -0.44 -8.01
C ASN A 123 -11.27 0.29 -8.12
N ILE A 124 -11.21 1.47 -7.52
CA ILE A 124 -10.01 2.32 -7.43
C ILE A 124 -9.54 2.34 -5.98
N TYR A 125 -8.23 2.19 -5.82
CA TYR A 125 -7.51 2.26 -4.55
C TYR A 125 -6.47 3.37 -4.66
N GLN A 126 -6.79 4.56 -4.14
CA GLN A 126 -5.96 5.76 -4.33
C GLN A 126 -5.38 6.28 -3.02
N LEU A 127 -4.09 6.61 -3.04
CA LEU A 127 -3.45 7.46 -2.03
C LEU A 127 -3.07 8.79 -2.68
N THR A 128 -3.58 9.91 -2.19
CA THR A 128 -3.13 11.26 -2.55
C THR A 128 -2.27 11.83 -1.44
N VAL A 129 -1.15 12.44 -1.82
CA VAL A 129 -0.21 13.12 -0.93
C VAL A 129 -0.20 14.60 -1.28
N SER A 130 -0.29 15.48 -0.27
CA SER A 130 -0.33 16.93 -0.51
C SER A 130 1.03 17.54 -0.82
N ALA A 131 2.13 16.91 -0.39
CA ALA A 131 3.49 17.41 -0.55
C ALA A 131 4.52 16.24 -0.63
N PRO A 132 5.28 16.10 -1.73
CA PRO A 132 5.00 16.73 -3.02
C PRO A 132 3.60 16.32 -3.51
N ALA A 133 2.87 17.26 -4.11
CA ALA A 133 1.50 17.01 -4.55
C ALA A 133 1.47 15.93 -5.65
N THR A 134 0.92 14.76 -5.34
CA THR A 134 0.78 13.63 -6.27
C THR A 134 -0.25 12.63 -5.75
N HIS A 135 -0.57 11.61 -6.53
CA HIS A 135 -1.37 10.48 -6.09
C HIS A 135 -0.90 9.17 -6.72
N PHE A 136 -1.36 8.06 -6.15
CA PHE A 136 -0.91 6.72 -6.46
C PHE A 136 -2.09 5.77 -6.56
N PHE A 137 -2.01 4.79 -7.46
CA PHE A 137 -2.96 3.70 -7.60
C PHE A 137 -2.29 2.34 -7.43
N PHE A 138 -2.98 1.41 -6.78
CA PHE A 138 -2.38 0.15 -6.30
C PHE A 138 -2.85 -1.13 -7.02
N ASN A 139 -3.84 -1.06 -7.92
CA ASN A 139 -4.39 -2.23 -8.62
C ASN A 139 -4.31 -2.13 -10.15
N ARG A 140 -3.27 -1.46 -10.66
CA ARG A 140 -3.11 -1.24 -12.09
C ARG A 140 -2.96 -2.55 -12.87
N ASP A 141 -3.51 -2.57 -14.08
CA ASP A 141 -3.36 -3.63 -15.07
C ASP A 141 -3.42 -3.07 -16.52
N ASP A 142 -2.92 -3.82 -17.51
CA ASP A 142 -2.97 -3.47 -18.94
C ASP A 142 -4.38 -3.60 -19.49
N LYS A 143 -5.16 -4.52 -18.91
CA LYS A 143 -6.50 -4.87 -19.34
C LYS A 143 -7.37 -5.14 -18.15
N VAL A 144 -8.58 -4.61 -18.21
CA VAL A 144 -9.65 -5.01 -17.33
C VAL A 144 -10.29 -6.33 -17.78
N GLY A 145 -11.05 -6.96 -16.90
CA GLY A 145 -11.81 -8.17 -17.21
C GLY A 145 -12.42 -8.76 -15.94
N HIS A 146 -13.32 -9.72 -16.12
CA HIS A 146 -14.06 -10.33 -15.03
C HIS A 146 -13.22 -11.35 -14.24
N ARG A 147 -12.15 -10.87 -13.60
CA ARG A 147 -11.19 -11.64 -12.82
C ARG A 147 -10.74 -10.88 -11.58
N ILE A 148 -10.18 -11.62 -10.65
CA ILE A 148 -9.47 -11.14 -9.47
C ILE A 148 -8.06 -11.71 -9.43
N PHE A 149 -7.18 -11.09 -8.66
CA PHE A 149 -5.83 -11.59 -8.41
C PHE A 149 -5.33 -11.11 -7.05
N THR A 150 -4.33 -11.82 -6.52
CA THR A 150 -3.61 -11.41 -5.31
C THR A 150 -2.55 -10.37 -5.63
N LEU A 151 -2.36 -9.43 -4.72
CA LEU A 151 -1.22 -8.52 -4.68
C LEU A 151 -0.25 -8.98 -3.57
N ASP A 152 1.04 -8.98 -3.89
CA ASP A 152 2.14 -8.95 -2.93
C ASP A 152 3.37 -8.37 -3.64
N TYR A 153 3.58 -7.07 -3.50
CA TYR A 153 4.68 -6.36 -4.12
C TYR A 153 5.08 -5.14 -3.28
N THR A 154 6.24 -4.55 -3.56
CA THR A 154 6.67 -3.31 -2.91
C THR A 154 6.52 -2.10 -3.82
N ALA A 155 6.08 -0.98 -3.27
CA ALA A 155 6.06 0.33 -3.92
C ALA A 155 6.71 1.38 -3.02
N THR A 156 7.36 2.37 -3.61
CA THR A 156 7.93 3.50 -2.86
C THR A 156 7.17 4.77 -3.21
N VAL A 157 6.83 5.54 -2.18
CA VAL A 157 6.21 6.86 -2.31
C VAL A 157 7.09 7.91 -1.64
N GLU A 158 7.14 9.11 -2.21
CA GLU A 158 7.79 10.27 -1.57
C GLU A 158 6.76 11.13 -0.87
N ILE A 159 7.05 11.48 0.39
CA ILE A 159 6.14 12.24 1.25
C ILE A 159 6.96 13.24 2.06
N GLU A 160 6.54 14.50 2.10
CA GLU A 160 7.11 15.51 3.00
C GLU A 160 6.51 15.41 4.40
N GLY A 161 7.31 15.72 5.41
CA GLY A 161 6.87 15.71 6.80
C GLY A 161 5.67 16.62 7.01
N GLY A 162 4.65 16.14 7.72
CA GLY A 162 3.41 16.89 7.94
C GLY A 162 2.45 16.95 6.74
N ALA A 163 2.74 16.27 5.62
CA ALA A 163 1.82 16.22 4.48
C ALA A 163 0.47 15.59 4.85
N THR A 164 -0.60 16.08 4.22
CA THR A 164 -1.91 15.44 4.26
C THR A 164 -1.92 14.24 3.32
N LEU A 165 -2.42 13.12 3.84
CA LEU A 165 -2.60 11.87 3.14
C LEU A 165 -4.10 11.59 3.02
N THR A 166 -4.59 11.51 1.80
CA THR A 166 -5.99 11.20 1.52
C THR A 166 -6.06 9.82 0.88
N PHE A 167 -6.61 8.87 1.62
CA PHE A 167 -6.90 7.53 1.13
C PHE A 167 -8.31 7.53 0.58
N HIS A 168 -8.47 7.20 -0.69
CA HIS A 168 -9.76 7.18 -1.35
C HIS A 168 -10.00 5.82 -1.99
N GLY A 169 -11.06 5.15 -1.51
CA GLY A 169 -11.64 4.00 -2.19
C GLY A 169 -12.82 4.45 -3.03
N ASP A 170 -12.84 4.06 -4.29
CA ASP A 170 -13.96 4.30 -5.19
C ASP A 170 -14.35 3.03 -5.94
N GLY A 171 -15.45 2.40 -5.50
CA GLY A 171 -16.05 1.23 -6.12
C GLY A 171 -17.06 1.55 -7.22
N GLN A 172 -16.75 2.56 -8.04
CA GLN A 172 -17.36 3.04 -9.30
C GLN A 172 -18.88 2.90 -9.52
N ASN A 173 -19.45 1.71 -9.36
CA ASN A 173 -20.84 1.37 -9.64
C ASN A 173 -21.56 0.65 -8.47
N GLY A 174 -20.94 0.51 -7.29
CA GLY A 174 -21.51 -0.19 -6.13
C GLY A 174 -21.53 -1.72 -6.25
N ARG A 175 -20.84 -2.25 -7.26
CA ARG A 175 -20.63 -3.66 -7.50
C ARG A 175 -19.15 -3.93 -7.61
N MET A 176 -18.78 -5.16 -7.32
CA MET A 176 -17.40 -5.62 -7.49
C MET A 176 -17.41 -7.07 -7.93
N ILE A 177 -16.32 -7.49 -8.54
CA ILE A 177 -16.05 -8.92 -8.73
C ILE A 177 -15.73 -9.49 -7.35
N THR A 178 -16.54 -10.43 -6.88
CA THR A 178 -16.32 -11.05 -5.56
C THR A 178 -14.99 -11.80 -5.52
N ASN A 179 -14.49 -12.13 -4.33
CA ASN A 179 -13.41 -13.09 -4.17
C ASN A 179 -13.88 -14.54 -4.47
N PHE A 180 -14.45 -14.76 -5.65
CA PHE A 180 -15.11 -16.00 -6.04
C PHE A 180 -14.16 -17.19 -6.08
N ALA A 181 -12.87 -16.94 -6.36
CA ALA A 181 -11.84 -17.97 -6.38
C ALA A 181 -11.29 -18.30 -4.98
N LYS A 182 -11.85 -17.69 -3.93
CA LYS A 182 -11.42 -17.85 -2.53
C LYS A 182 -9.91 -17.63 -2.37
N LEU A 183 -9.39 -16.61 -3.05
CA LEU A 183 -7.98 -16.24 -2.94
C LEU A 183 -7.69 -15.80 -1.51
N VAL A 184 -6.58 -16.30 -0.97
CA VAL A 184 -6.09 -15.97 0.37
C VAL A 184 -4.71 -15.35 0.22
N VAL A 185 -4.51 -14.22 0.89
CA VAL A 185 -3.19 -13.59 0.99
C VAL A 185 -2.60 -13.96 2.35
N PRO A 186 -1.44 -14.64 2.39
CA PRO A 186 -0.83 -15.05 3.65
C PRO A 186 -0.51 -13.86 4.58
N GLU A 187 -0.37 -14.16 5.88
CA GLU A 187 0.14 -13.24 6.92
C GLU A 187 -0.74 -12.03 7.26
N ILE A 188 -1.86 -11.81 6.58
CA ILE A 188 -2.78 -10.71 6.86
C ILE A 188 -4.20 -11.19 7.03
N ALA A 189 -4.96 -10.52 7.90
CA ALA A 189 -6.36 -10.87 8.12
C ALA A 189 -7.15 -10.80 6.79
N PRO A 190 -8.10 -11.72 6.56
CA PRO A 190 -8.57 -12.76 7.46
C PRO A 190 -7.91 -14.14 7.25
N ALA A 191 -6.68 -14.21 6.71
CA ALA A 191 -5.98 -15.48 6.53
C ALA A 191 -6.02 -16.35 7.81
N PRO A 192 -6.25 -17.67 7.70
CA PRO A 192 -6.25 -18.47 6.47
C PRO A 192 -7.57 -18.43 5.67
N GLN A 193 -8.57 -17.66 6.11
CA GLN A 193 -9.84 -17.54 5.39
C GLN A 193 -9.75 -16.51 4.24
N PRO A 194 -10.53 -16.68 3.17
CA PRO A 194 -10.64 -15.68 2.13
C PRO A 194 -11.44 -14.48 2.64
N TYR A 195 -11.03 -13.26 2.26
CA TYR A 195 -11.82 -12.06 2.53
C TYR A 195 -13.08 -12.05 1.66
N ASN A 196 -14.23 -11.73 2.25
CA ASN A 196 -15.51 -11.58 1.53
C ASN A 196 -15.62 -10.19 0.91
N GLY A 197 -15.02 -10.04 -0.27
CA GLY A 197 -14.92 -8.78 -0.99
C GLY A 197 -13.52 -8.58 -1.56
N GLN A 198 -13.11 -7.33 -1.70
CA GLN A 198 -11.77 -6.96 -2.13
C GLN A 198 -11.10 -6.05 -1.09
N PHE A 199 -9.77 -6.12 -1.03
CA PHE A 199 -9.01 -5.30 -0.11
C PHE A 199 -7.58 -5.08 -0.58
N ILE A 200 -6.97 -4.01 -0.08
CA ILE A 200 -5.52 -3.78 -0.10
C ILE A 200 -5.08 -3.37 1.30
N GLN A 201 -4.00 -3.99 1.80
CA GLN A 201 -3.27 -3.56 2.99
C GLN A 201 -1.92 -2.98 2.58
N LEU A 202 -1.57 -1.86 3.19
CA LEU A 202 -0.31 -1.14 3.04
C LEU A 202 0.49 -1.27 4.33
N ASP A 203 1.61 -1.98 4.29
CA ASP A 203 2.52 -2.11 5.43
C ASP A 203 3.83 -1.38 5.14
N VAL A 204 4.31 -0.58 6.09
CA VAL A 204 5.57 0.16 5.95
C VAL A 204 6.73 -0.79 6.23
N THR A 205 7.52 -1.05 5.19
CA THR A 205 8.69 -1.92 5.29
C THR A 205 9.99 -1.15 5.53
N ASP A 206 10.09 0.06 4.99
CA ASP A 206 11.27 0.91 5.11
C ASP A 206 10.91 2.40 5.00
N VAL A 207 11.69 3.25 5.68
CA VAL A 207 11.58 4.72 5.62
C VAL A 207 12.97 5.32 5.62
N VAL A 208 13.27 6.13 4.61
CA VAL A 208 14.54 6.86 4.52
C VAL A 208 14.28 8.35 4.31
N GLU A 209 14.98 9.20 5.07
CA GLU A 209 15.02 10.63 4.81
C GLU A 209 15.83 10.90 3.53
N VAL A 210 15.26 11.68 2.63
CA VAL A 210 15.92 12.15 1.40
C VAL A 210 16.73 13.39 1.75
N LYS A 211 18.05 13.30 1.60
CA LYS A 211 18.99 14.42 1.79
C LYS A 211 18.96 15.39 0.62
#